data_AF-A0A3S4LH37-F1
#
_entry.id   AF-A0A3S4LH37-F1
#
_cell.length_a   1.000
_cell.length_b   1.000
_cell.length_c   1.000
_cell.angle_alpha   90.00
_cell.angle_beta   90.00
_cell.angle_gamma   90.00
#
_symmetry.space_group_name_H-M   'P 1'
#
loop_
_entity.id
_entity.type
_entity.pdbx_description
1 polymer ?
#
loop_
_entity_poly.entity_id
_entity_poly.type
_entity_poly.pdbx_seq_one_letter_code
_entity_poly.pdbx_strand_id
1 'polypeptide(L)'
;MGGSFTVNAGGLASNTTVGHRGTLTLAAGGSLSGRTQLSKGASMVLNGDVVSTGDIVNAGEIRFDNQTTPDAALSRAVAKGDSPVTFHKLTTSNLTGQGGTINMRVRLDGSNTSDQLVINGGQATGKTWLAFTNVGNSNLGVATSGQGIRVVDAQNGATTEEGAFALSRPLQAGAFNYTLNRDSDEDWYLRQ
;
A
#
# COMPACT_ATOMS: atom_id res chain seq x y z
N MET A 1 12.76 20.91 12.21
CA MET A 1 11.83 20.93 11.06
C MET A 1 12.04 19.64 10.28
N GLY A 2 10.99 19.01 9.76
CA GLY A 2 11.16 17.85 8.89
C GLY A 2 11.38 18.31 7.45
N GLY A 3 12.35 17.73 6.75
CA GLY A 3 12.62 18.04 5.35
C GLY A 3 11.76 17.22 4.39
N SER A 4 11.60 17.68 3.15
CA SER A 4 10.98 16.91 2.08
C SER A 4 11.99 16.62 0.97
N PHE A 5 11.87 15.44 0.36
CA PHE A 5 12.64 15.05 -0.82
C PHE A 5 11.71 14.36 -1.82
N THR A 6 11.89 14.63 -3.10
CA THR A 6 11.06 14.08 -4.17
C THR A 6 11.90 13.30 -5.17
N VAL A 7 11.49 12.08 -5.47
CA VAL A 7 11.99 11.25 -6.56
C VAL A 7 11.03 11.35 -7.73
N ASN A 8 11.46 11.99 -8.81
CA ASN A 8 10.66 12.11 -10.03
C ASN A 8 10.60 10.79 -10.80
N ALA A 9 9.74 10.72 -11.82
CA ALA A 9 9.64 9.56 -12.70
C ALA A 9 11.00 9.24 -13.35
N GLY A 10 11.42 7.97 -13.32
CA GLY A 10 12.74 7.53 -13.77
C GLY A 10 13.89 7.91 -12.84
N GLY A 11 13.63 8.66 -11.77
CA GLY A 11 14.60 8.98 -10.73
C GLY A 11 14.87 7.79 -9.81
N LEU A 12 16.05 7.79 -9.19
CA LEU A 12 16.48 6.79 -8.22
C LEU A 12 16.94 7.48 -6.94
N ALA A 13 16.44 7.03 -5.79
CA ALA A 13 17.04 7.32 -4.49
C ALA A 13 17.64 6.05 -3.90
N SER A 14 18.83 6.15 -3.32
CA SER A 14 19.55 5.01 -2.77
C SER A 14 19.98 5.27 -1.34
N ASN A 15 19.88 4.25 -0.48
CA ASN A 15 20.32 4.31 0.92
C ASN A 15 19.68 5.50 1.70
N THR A 16 18.37 5.62 1.57
CA THR A 16 17.60 6.76 2.07
C THR A 16 17.20 6.57 3.52
N THR A 17 17.44 7.57 4.36
CA THR A 17 16.85 7.64 5.71
C THR A 17 15.89 8.82 5.79
N VAL A 18 14.63 8.55 6.15
CA VAL A 18 13.61 9.58 6.39
C VAL A 18 13.39 9.69 7.89
N GLY A 19 13.81 10.83 8.45
CA GLY A 19 13.68 11.13 9.87
C GLY A 19 12.26 11.54 10.28
N HIS A 20 12.08 11.75 11.59
CA HIS A 20 10.82 12.23 12.16
C HIS A 20 10.33 13.51 11.46
N ARG A 21 9.06 13.53 11.03
CA ARG A 21 8.40 14.58 10.23
C ARG A 21 9.01 14.81 8.85
N GLY A 22 9.98 13.99 8.43
CA GLY A 22 10.50 14.00 7.07
C GLY A 22 9.53 13.32 6.11
N THR A 23 9.54 13.77 4.86
CA THR A 23 8.70 13.21 3.80
C THR A 23 9.54 12.85 2.59
N LEU A 24 9.43 11.60 2.14
CA LEU A 24 9.93 11.12 0.85
C LEU A 24 8.75 10.95 -0.10
N THR A 25 8.70 11.71 -1.19
CA THR A 25 7.66 11.59 -2.21
C THR A 25 8.23 10.91 -3.45
N LEU A 26 7.56 9.88 -3.95
CA LEU A 26 7.91 9.19 -5.19
C LEU A 26 6.82 9.40 -6.23
N ALA A 27 7.19 9.92 -7.39
CA ALA A 27 6.33 9.95 -8.57
C ALA A 27 6.13 8.54 -9.14
N ALA A 28 5.11 8.36 -9.98
CA ALA A 28 4.93 7.13 -10.77
C ALA A 28 6.21 6.80 -11.57
N GLY A 29 6.72 5.57 -11.41
CA GLY A 29 7.96 5.14 -12.04
C GLY A 29 9.24 5.66 -11.36
N GLY A 30 9.13 6.30 -10.19
CA GLY A 30 10.26 6.55 -9.30
C GLY A 30 10.76 5.24 -8.67
N SER A 31 12.07 5.14 -8.44
CA SER A 31 12.71 3.93 -7.91
C SER A 31 13.50 4.17 -6.64
N LEU A 32 13.62 3.13 -5.84
CA LEU A 32 14.46 3.05 -4.65
C LEU A 32 15.49 1.93 -4.80
N SER A 33 16.65 2.07 -4.17
CA SER A 33 17.64 1.00 -4.06
C SER A 33 18.39 1.03 -2.73
N GLY A 34 19.09 -0.08 -2.43
CA GLY A 34 19.73 -0.25 -1.13
C GLY A 34 18.70 -0.23 -0.01
N ARG A 35 19.06 0.34 1.14
CA ARG A 35 18.16 0.41 2.29
C ARG A 35 17.39 1.73 2.34
N THR A 36 16.06 1.67 2.39
CA THR A 36 15.21 2.82 2.73
C THR A 36 14.65 2.65 4.15
N GLN A 37 14.99 3.55 5.06
CA GLN A 37 14.55 3.51 6.46
C GLN A 37 13.62 4.67 6.79
N LEU A 38 12.40 4.36 7.22
CA LEU A 38 11.42 5.33 7.72
C LEU A 38 11.40 5.30 9.25
N SER A 39 11.77 6.43 9.87
CA SER A 39 11.67 6.59 11.33
C SER A 39 10.22 6.80 11.78
N LYS A 40 9.94 6.63 13.08
CA LYS A 40 8.63 6.97 13.64
C LYS A 40 8.24 8.43 13.35
N GLY A 41 7.08 8.61 12.71
CA GLY A 41 6.59 9.91 12.27
C GLY A 41 7.21 10.44 10.97
N ALA A 42 7.99 9.62 10.25
CA ALA A 42 8.35 9.85 8.85
C ALA A 42 7.19 9.44 7.92
N SER A 43 7.15 10.01 6.72
CA SER A 43 6.18 9.65 5.68
C SER A 43 6.87 9.31 4.36
N MET A 44 6.41 8.26 3.68
CA MET A 44 6.70 7.96 2.29
C MET A 44 5.41 8.00 1.47
N VAL A 45 5.40 8.81 0.43
CA VAL A 45 4.25 9.08 -0.42
C VAL A 45 4.47 8.49 -1.79
N LEU A 46 3.56 7.65 -2.27
CA LEU A 46 3.63 6.98 -3.56
C LEU A 46 2.56 7.56 -4.48
N ASN A 47 2.99 8.32 -5.48
CA ASN A 47 2.12 8.93 -6.50
C ASN A 47 2.03 8.06 -7.76
N GLY A 48 1.94 6.75 -7.58
CA GLY A 48 1.93 5.75 -8.65
C GLY A 48 2.64 4.46 -8.25
N ASP A 49 2.91 3.62 -9.25
CA ASP A 49 3.71 2.41 -9.04
C ASP A 49 5.17 2.77 -8.76
N VAL A 50 5.72 2.13 -7.73
CA VAL A 50 7.09 2.34 -7.24
C VAL A 50 7.77 1.00 -7.04
N VAL A 51 9.04 0.94 -7.43
CA VAL A 51 9.90 -0.24 -7.25
C VAL A 51 11.09 0.11 -6.36
N SER A 52 11.30 -0.69 -5.32
CA SER A 52 12.50 -0.73 -4.50
C SER A 52 13.27 -2.01 -4.78
N THR A 53 14.48 -1.92 -5.32
CA THR A 53 15.34 -3.10 -5.53
C THR A 53 16.10 -3.53 -4.27
N GLY A 54 15.79 -2.93 -3.13
CA GLY A 54 16.41 -3.25 -1.84
C GLY A 54 15.40 -3.30 -0.70
N ASP A 55 15.90 -3.04 0.50
CA ASP A 55 15.14 -3.20 1.75
C ASP A 55 14.34 -1.95 2.09
N ILE A 56 13.12 -2.14 2.56
CA ILE A 56 12.34 -1.10 3.24
C ILE A 56 12.23 -1.47 4.71
N VAL A 57 12.66 -0.56 5.59
CA VAL A 57 12.47 -0.67 7.05
C VAL A 57 11.45 0.38 7.47
N ASN A 58 10.28 -0.06 7.95
CA ASN A 58 9.14 0.83 8.17
C ASN A 58 8.76 0.95 9.65
N ALA A 59 9.18 2.05 10.30
CA ALA A 59 8.62 2.50 11.59
C ALA A 59 7.68 3.71 11.42
N GLY A 60 7.50 4.20 10.19
CA GLY A 60 6.75 5.41 9.86
C GLY A 60 5.44 5.11 9.14
N GLU A 61 5.08 5.98 8.21
CA GLU A 61 3.90 5.82 7.36
C GLU A 61 4.31 5.69 5.90
N ILE A 62 3.73 4.73 5.20
CA ILE A 62 3.72 4.65 3.74
C ILE A 62 2.29 4.90 3.28
N ARG A 63 2.10 5.70 2.25
CA ARG A 63 0.78 6.08 1.74
C ARG A 63 0.77 6.06 0.22
N PHE A 64 -0.20 5.35 -0.36
CA PHE A 64 -0.58 5.51 -1.75
C PHE A 64 -1.41 6.79 -1.88
N ASP A 65 -0.88 7.79 -2.58
CA ASP A 65 -1.60 9.03 -2.79
C ASP A 65 -2.53 8.94 -3.99
N ASN A 66 -3.59 9.73 -3.90
CA ASN A 66 -4.58 9.83 -4.95
C ASN A 66 -4.05 10.81 -6.00
N GLN A 67 -3.31 10.33 -6.99
CA GLN A 67 -3.23 11.05 -8.26
C GLN A 67 -4.62 11.00 -8.89
N THR A 68 -5.54 11.87 -8.44
CA THR A 68 -6.62 12.29 -9.32
C THR A 68 -5.92 13.01 -10.46
N THR A 69 -5.91 12.43 -11.65
CA THR A 69 -5.70 13.28 -12.82
C THR A 69 -6.72 14.42 -12.73
N PRO A 70 -6.37 15.66 -13.08
CA PRO A 70 -7.35 16.77 -13.09
C PRO A 70 -8.63 16.41 -13.86
N ASP A 71 -8.52 15.58 -14.89
CA ASP A 71 -9.65 15.01 -15.64
C ASP A 71 -10.56 14.12 -14.80
N ALA A 72 -10.04 13.34 -13.86
CA ALA A 72 -10.84 12.54 -12.93
C ALA A 72 -11.60 13.44 -11.92
N ALA A 73 -11.01 14.57 -11.52
CA ALA A 73 -11.68 15.55 -10.66
C ALA A 73 -12.82 16.28 -11.39
N LEU A 74 -12.66 16.57 -12.69
CA LEU A 74 -13.71 17.15 -13.55
C LEU A 74 -14.80 16.13 -13.89
N SER A 75 -14.43 14.87 -14.14
CA SER A 75 -15.38 13.77 -14.41
C SER A 75 -16.29 13.48 -13.21
N ARG A 76 -15.79 13.69 -11.98
CA ARG A 76 -16.56 13.59 -10.73
C ARG A 76 -17.67 14.64 -10.59
N ALA A 77 -17.51 15.80 -11.23
CA ALA A 77 -18.54 16.83 -11.23
C ALA A 77 -19.72 16.49 -12.17
N VAL A 78 -19.51 15.57 -13.12
CA VAL A 78 -20.47 15.29 -14.20
C VAL A 78 -21.08 13.88 -14.11
N ALA A 79 -20.41 12.90 -13.49
CA ALA A 79 -20.91 11.54 -13.36
C ALA A 79 -21.28 11.16 -11.92
N LYS A 80 -22.55 10.79 -11.70
CA LYS A 80 -23.04 9.99 -10.56
C LYS A 80 -22.59 8.51 -10.64
N GLY A 81 -21.46 8.24 -11.31
CA GLY A 81 -20.88 6.93 -11.52
C GLY A 81 -19.57 6.77 -10.74
N ASP A 82 -19.16 5.52 -10.50
CA ASP A 82 -17.87 5.20 -9.90
C ASP A 82 -16.75 6.00 -10.54
N SER A 83 -16.16 6.93 -9.79
CA SER A 83 -14.97 7.62 -10.27
C SER A 83 -13.89 6.57 -10.50
N PRO A 84 -13.22 6.56 -11.68
CA PRO A 84 -12.15 5.61 -11.91
C PRO A 84 -11.07 5.85 -10.85
N VAL A 85 -10.85 4.83 -10.02
CA VAL A 85 -9.75 4.81 -9.06
C VAL A 85 -8.68 3.92 -9.66
N THR A 86 -7.50 4.50 -9.88
CA THR A 86 -6.32 3.73 -10.22
C THR A 86 -5.64 3.28 -8.93
N PHE A 87 -5.55 1.97 -8.75
CA PHE A 87 -4.77 1.37 -7.68
C PHE A 87 -3.32 1.19 -8.10
N HIS A 88 -2.41 1.21 -7.12
CA HIS A 88 -0.98 1.23 -7.33
C HIS A 88 -0.26 0.14 -6.54
N LYS A 89 0.97 -0.13 -6.95
CA LYS A 89 1.83 -1.14 -6.32
C LYS A 89 3.10 -0.51 -5.75
N LEU A 90 3.44 -0.89 -4.54
CA LEU A 90 4.80 -0.76 -4.00
C LEU A 90 5.46 -2.12 -4.12
N THR A 91 6.44 -2.26 -5.00
CA THR A 91 7.24 -3.49 -5.11
C THR A 91 8.55 -3.33 -4.35
N THR A 92 8.90 -4.29 -3.50
CA THR A 92 10.18 -4.31 -2.77
C THR A 92 10.72 -5.72 -2.64
N SER A 93 12.03 -5.89 -2.51
CA SER A 93 12.61 -7.20 -2.21
C SER A 93 12.33 -7.61 -0.78
N ASN A 94 12.61 -6.75 0.20
CA ASN A 94 12.37 -7.04 1.62
C ASN A 94 11.61 -5.88 2.28
N LEU A 95 10.66 -6.23 3.15
CA LEU A 95 10.03 -5.30 4.07
C LEU A 95 10.26 -5.76 5.51
N THR A 96 10.89 -4.93 6.32
CA THR A 96 10.96 -5.12 7.78
C THR A 96 10.05 -4.11 8.47
N GLY A 97 8.92 -4.60 8.98
CA GLY A 97 7.99 -3.81 9.77
C GLY A 97 8.51 -3.56 11.18
N GLN A 98 8.58 -2.28 11.57
CA GLN A 98 8.94 -1.83 12.92
C GLN A 98 7.77 -1.10 13.59
N GLY A 99 6.55 -1.61 13.37
CA GLY A 99 5.31 -1.01 13.87
C GLY A 99 4.81 0.17 13.05
N GLY A 100 5.38 0.42 11.87
CA GLY A 100 4.88 1.40 10.91
C GLY A 100 3.58 0.96 10.24
N THR A 101 2.97 1.89 9.50
CA THR A 101 1.69 1.69 8.80
C THR A 101 1.86 1.84 7.29
N ILE A 102 1.11 1.05 6.53
CA ILE A 102 0.87 1.28 5.10
C ILE A 102 -0.61 1.61 4.91
N ASN A 103 -0.91 2.80 4.39
CA ASN A 103 -2.26 3.22 4.04
C ASN A 103 -2.53 2.87 2.58
N MET A 104 -3.47 1.96 2.38
CA MET A 104 -3.91 1.40 1.11
C MET A 104 -5.37 1.78 0.84
N ARG A 105 -5.73 1.86 -0.43
CA ARG A 105 -7.12 1.99 -0.86
C ARG A 105 -7.63 0.62 -1.30
N VAL A 106 -8.93 0.41 -1.13
CA VAL A 106 -9.61 -0.83 -1.51
C VAL A 106 -11.02 -0.54 -2.03
N ARG A 107 -11.54 -1.37 -2.92
CA ARG A 107 -12.95 -1.41 -3.27
C ARG A 107 -13.64 -2.60 -2.61
N LEU A 108 -14.60 -2.32 -1.74
CA LEU A 108 -15.42 -3.32 -1.06
C LEU A 108 -16.76 -3.53 -1.79
N ASP A 109 -16.72 -3.52 -3.13
CA ASP A 109 -17.88 -3.62 -4.03
C ASP A 109 -17.93 -4.96 -4.81
N GLY A 110 -17.07 -5.91 -4.46
CA GLY A 110 -16.96 -7.22 -5.11
C GLY A 110 -16.00 -7.26 -6.30
N SER A 111 -15.42 -6.12 -6.70
CA SER A 111 -14.40 -6.07 -7.76
C SER A 111 -13.06 -6.71 -7.39
N ASN A 112 -12.82 -6.96 -6.10
CA ASN A 112 -11.55 -7.47 -5.57
C ASN A 112 -10.33 -6.62 -5.97
N THR A 113 -10.45 -5.30 -5.98
CA THR A 113 -9.37 -4.37 -6.34
C THR A 113 -8.86 -3.54 -5.16
N SER A 114 -7.54 -3.36 -5.06
CA SER A 114 -6.87 -2.57 -4.02
C SER A 114 -5.50 -2.08 -4.46
N ASP A 115 -4.93 -1.13 -3.72
CA ASP A 115 -3.48 -0.92 -3.71
C ASP A 115 -2.79 -2.18 -3.17
N GLN A 116 -1.55 -2.45 -3.60
CA GLN A 116 -0.83 -3.67 -3.23
C GLN A 116 0.59 -3.38 -2.79
N LEU A 117 1.03 -4.10 -1.75
CA LEU A 117 2.44 -4.32 -1.47
C LEU A 117 2.88 -5.61 -2.17
N VAL A 118 3.91 -5.54 -2.99
CA VAL A 118 4.50 -6.71 -3.65
C VAL A 118 5.86 -6.99 -2.99
N ILE A 119 6.04 -8.20 -2.46
CA ILE A 119 7.34 -8.70 -1.99
C ILE A 119 7.90 -9.59 -3.09
N ASN A 120 9.07 -9.24 -3.62
CA ASN A 120 9.61 -9.89 -4.80
C ASN A 120 10.96 -10.56 -4.52
N GLY A 121 10.93 -11.89 -4.37
CA GLY A 121 12.10 -12.74 -4.15
C GLY A 121 12.77 -12.65 -2.77
N GLY A 122 12.27 -11.80 -1.88
CA GLY A 122 12.78 -11.65 -0.52
C GLY A 122 11.71 -11.90 0.55
N GLN A 123 11.73 -11.16 1.65
CA GLN A 123 10.92 -11.48 2.82
C GLN A 123 10.17 -10.27 3.39
N ALA A 124 8.94 -10.49 3.87
CA ALA A 124 8.28 -9.59 4.80
C ALA A 124 8.40 -10.13 6.24
N THR A 125 8.99 -9.32 7.11
CA THR A 125 9.30 -9.68 8.50
C THR A 125 8.88 -8.59 9.48
N GLY A 126 8.82 -8.91 10.77
CA GLY A 126 8.49 -7.97 11.82
C GLY A 126 6.99 -7.67 11.88
N LYS A 127 6.59 -6.41 12.09
CA LYS A 127 5.17 -6.03 12.10
C LYS A 127 4.89 -4.72 11.38
N THR A 128 3.99 -4.78 10.40
CA THR A 128 3.45 -3.64 9.67
C THR A 128 1.94 -3.60 9.82
N TRP A 129 1.39 -2.44 10.14
CA TRP A 129 -0.05 -2.24 10.17
C TRP A 129 -0.57 -1.88 8.78
N LEU A 130 -1.59 -2.57 8.30
CA LEU A 130 -2.29 -2.24 7.07
C LEU A 130 -3.54 -1.43 7.40
N ALA A 131 -3.63 -0.23 6.85
CA ALA A 131 -4.79 0.65 6.97
C ALA A 131 -5.49 0.75 5.63
N PHE A 132 -6.81 0.58 5.63
CA PHE A 132 -7.60 0.57 4.40
C PHE A 132 -8.59 1.73 4.37
N THR A 133 -8.69 2.36 3.20
CA THR A 133 -9.74 3.33 2.87
C THR A 133 -10.60 2.72 1.75
N ASN A 134 -11.89 2.50 2.03
CA ASN A 134 -12.83 2.10 0.99
C ASN A 134 -13.08 3.30 0.06
N VAL A 135 -12.81 3.13 -1.24
CA VAL A 135 -12.93 4.18 -2.26
C VAL A 135 -14.03 3.89 -3.29
N GLY A 136 -14.78 2.80 -3.10
CA GLY A 136 -15.99 2.51 -3.88
C GLY A 136 -17.20 3.32 -3.42
N ASN A 137 -18.18 3.50 -4.31
CA ASN A 137 -19.44 4.21 -4.00
C ASN A 137 -20.41 3.39 -3.13
N SER A 138 -20.16 2.09 -2.97
CA SER A 138 -20.99 1.19 -2.18
C SER A 138 -20.47 1.11 -0.75
N ASN A 139 -21.05 1.91 0.14
CA ASN A 139 -20.91 1.72 1.58
C ASN A 139 -21.64 0.46 2.09
N LEU A 140 -22.34 -0.25 1.20
CA LEU A 140 -23.10 -1.46 1.55
C LEU A 140 -22.18 -2.66 1.79
N GLY A 141 -20.97 -2.64 1.25
CA GLY A 141 -20.10 -3.79 1.22
C GLY A 141 -20.67 -4.89 0.31
N VAL A 142 -19.79 -5.66 -0.31
CA VAL A 142 -20.16 -6.85 -1.08
C VAL A 142 -19.23 -7.97 -0.67
N ALA A 143 -19.76 -9.20 -0.61
CA ALA A 143 -18.95 -10.38 -0.38
C ALA A 143 -17.81 -10.46 -1.41
N THR A 144 -16.59 -10.69 -0.94
CA THR A 144 -15.47 -11.01 -1.82
C THR A 144 -15.74 -12.32 -2.53
N SER A 145 -15.30 -12.42 -3.78
CA SER A 145 -15.30 -13.66 -4.55
C SER A 145 -13.91 -14.30 -4.58
N GLY A 146 -13.83 -15.60 -4.90
CA GLY A 146 -12.55 -16.32 -5.02
C GLY A 146 -11.73 -16.30 -3.73
N GLN A 147 -10.44 -15.96 -3.84
CA GLN A 147 -9.51 -15.86 -2.70
C GLN A 147 -9.68 -14.58 -1.87
N GLY A 148 -10.54 -13.63 -2.25
CA GLY A 148 -10.63 -12.34 -1.57
C GLY A 148 -9.91 -11.20 -2.31
N ILE A 149 -9.71 -10.09 -1.60
CA ILE A 149 -9.00 -8.92 -2.15
C ILE A 149 -7.52 -9.01 -1.76
N ARG A 150 -6.64 -9.26 -2.72
CA ARG A 150 -5.20 -9.39 -2.44
C ARG A 150 -4.57 -8.04 -2.16
N VAL A 151 -3.94 -7.90 -0.99
CA VAL A 151 -3.29 -6.66 -0.52
C VAL A 151 -1.78 -6.79 -0.35
N VAL A 152 -1.29 -8.03 -0.14
CA VAL A 152 0.13 -8.38 -0.24
C VAL A 152 0.29 -9.51 -1.25
N ASP A 153 1.21 -9.33 -2.18
CA ASP A 153 1.51 -10.22 -3.30
C ASP A 153 2.97 -10.69 -3.17
N ALA A 154 3.17 -11.93 -2.74
CA ALA A 154 4.45 -12.58 -2.58
C ALA A 154 4.84 -13.27 -3.91
N GLN A 155 5.91 -12.78 -4.53
CA GLN A 155 6.34 -13.21 -5.86
C GLN A 155 7.74 -13.79 -5.84
N ASN A 156 8.02 -14.63 -6.83
CA ASN A 156 9.36 -15.15 -7.13
C ASN A 156 10.05 -15.81 -5.93
N GLY A 157 9.30 -16.59 -5.15
CA GLY A 157 9.81 -17.29 -3.96
C GLY A 157 9.89 -16.42 -2.71
N ALA A 158 9.22 -15.26 -2.70
CA ALA A 158 9.11 -14.45 -1.51
C ALA A 158 8.37 -15.18 -0.37
N THR A 159 8.73 -14.83 0.87
CA THR A 159 8.05 -15.32 2.07
C THR A 159 7.52 -14.17 2.92
N THR A 160 6.48 -14.43 3.69
CA THR A 160 5.90 -13.49 4.66
C THR A 160 5.75 -14.17 6.01
N GLU A 161 6.29 -13.58 7.08
CA GLU A 161 6.08 -14.11 8.43
C GLU A 161 4.58 -14.05 8.81
N GLU A 162 4.07 -15.02 9.57
CA GLU A 162 2.67 -15.05 10.02
C GLU A 162 2.23 -13.78 10.78
N GLY A 163 3.18 -13.09 11.42
CA GLY A 163 2.96 -11.82 12.13
C GLY A 163 3.31 -10.55 11.36
N ALA A 164 3.76 -10.67 10.10
CA ALA A 164 4.29 -9.56 9.31
C ALA A 164 3.28 -8.42 9.11
N PHE A 165 2.00 -8.77 9.00
CA PHE A 165 0.92 -7.84 8.70
C PHE A 165 -0.27 -8.01 9.64
N ALA A 166 -0.90 -6.89 9.99
CA ALA A 166 -2.15 -6.87 10.76
C ALA A 166 -3.00 -5.66 10.37
N LEU A 167 -4.32 -5.76 10.50
CA LEU A 167 -5.20 -4.60 10.33
C LEU A 167 -4.91 -3.55 11.42
N SER A 168 -4.72 -2.30 11.00
CA SER A 168 -4.54 -1.15 11.91
C SER A 168 -5.81 -0.86 12.73
N ARG A 169 -6.97 -1.20 12.19
CA ARG A 169 -8.30 -1.04 12.78
C ARG A 169 -9.28 -2.01 12.12
N PRO A 170 -10.42 -2.33 12.74
CA PRO A 170 -11.48 -3.10 12.08
C PRO A 170 -11.89 -2.48 10.73
N LEU A 171 -12.07 -3.31 9.71
CA LEU A 171 -12.52 -2.90 8.39
C LEU A 171 -13.94 -3.42 8.16
N GLN A 172 -14.92 -2.52 7.99
CA GLN A 172 -16.33 -2.88 7.84
C GLN A 172 -16.94 -2.09 6.67
N ALA A 173 -17.82 -2.75 5.90
CA ALA A 173 -18.71 -2.09 4.95
C ALA A 173 -20.08 -2.76 5.00
N GLY A 174 -21.11 -1.96 5.27
CA GLY A 174 -22.47 -2.44 5.56
C GLY A 174 -22.47 -3.58 6.59
N ALA A 175 -23.00 -4.74 6.20
CA ALA A 175 -23.10 -5.92 7.07
C ALA A 175 -21.81 -6.76 7.14
N PHE A 176 -20.81 -6.45 6.32
CA PHE A 176 -19.59 -7.26 6.18
C PHE A 176 -18.45 -6.70 7.02
N ASN A 177 -17.84 -7.58 7.84
CA ASN A 177 -16.60 -7.30 8.56
C ASN A 177 -15.47 -8.02 7.84
N TYR A 178 -14.44 -7.29 7.42
CA TYR A 178 -13.32 -7.87 6.69
C TYR A 178 -12.17 -8.18 7.65
N THR A 179 -11.65 -9.39 7.55
CA THR A 179 -10.43 -9.86 8.20
C THR A 179 -9.28 -9.90 7.21
N LEU A 180 -8.05 -9.79 7.74
CA LEU A 180 -6.83 -9.96 6.96
C LEU A 180 -6.31 -11.38 7.19
N ASN A 181 -6.15 -12.14 6.11
CA ASN A 181 -5.81 -13.56 6.15
C ASN A 181 -4.58 -13.83 5.29
N ARG A 182 -3.62 -14.58 5.83
CA ARG A 182 -2.47 -15.11 5.11
C ARG A 182 -2.80 -16.51 4.61
N ASP A 183 -2.45 -16.80 3.37
CA ASP A 183 -2.59 -18.12 2.78
C ASP A 183 -1.25 -18.87 2.71
N SER A 184 -1.29 -20.13 2.26
CA SER A 184 -0.10 -20.98 2.12
C SER A 184 0.83 -20.57 0.97
N ASP A 185 0.36 -19.70 0.08
CA ASP A 185 1.14 -19.10 -1.02
C ASP A 185 1.89 -17.82 -0.59
N GLU A 186 1.89 -17.50 0.72
CA GLU A 186 2.53 -16.32 1.31
C GLU A 186 1.83 -14.98 1.01
N ASP A 187 0.77 -14.99 0.19
CA ASP A 187 -0.07 -13.84 -0.10
C ASP A 187 -1.00 -13.50 1.08
N TRP A 188 -1.43 -12.23 1.12
CA TRP A 188 -2.40 -11.76 2.11
C TRP A 188 -3.62 -11.15 1.47
N TYR A 189 -4.79 -11.54 1.97
CA TYR A 189 -6.09 -11.19 1.42
C TYR A 189 -7.02 -10.59 2.47
N LEU A 190 -7.87 -9.66 2.03
CA LEU A 190 -9.07 -9.27 2.78
C LEU A 190 -10.23 -10.18 2.42
N ARG A 191 -10.95 -10.67 3.43
CA ARG A 191 -12.13 -11.56 3.31
C ARG A 191 -13.17 -11.19 4.36
N GLN A 192 -14.46 -11.34 4.06
CA GLN A 192 -15.56 -11.20 5.03
C GLN A 192 -15.83 -12.48 5.82
#